data_AF-I4C5D6-F1
#
_entry.id   AF-I4C5D6-F1
#
_cell.length_a   1.000
_cell.length_b   1.000
_cell.length_c   1.000
_cell.angle_alpha   90.00
_cell.angle_beta   90.00
_cell.angle_gamma   90.00
#
_symmetry.space_group_name_H-M   'P 1'
#
loop_
_entity.id
_entity.type
_entity.pdbx_description
1 polymer ?
#
loop_
_entity_poly.entity_id
_entity_poly.type
_entity_poly.pdbx_seq_one_letter_code
_entity_poly.pdbx_strand_id
1 'polypeptide(L)'
;MDEGVDPTAMCRSLVDKFSQSEQLRSVAHPEILVLFEDWLEELENEAVTMIKRQGAITPENLSRDLGVSESGAMFLVTKLKRDGKI
;
A
#
# COMPACT_ATOMS: atom_id res chain seq x y z
N MET A 1 6.62 -26.04 3.25
CA MET A 1 5.27 -25.51 3.00
C MET A 1 5.29 -24.12 3.57
N ASP A 2 5.68 -23.17 2.73
CA ASP A 2 5.94 -21.78 3.10
C ASP A 2 4.70 -20.99 2.69
N GLU A 3 3.74 -20.90 3.60
CA GLU A 3 2.50 -20.14 3.38
C GLU A 3 2.84 -18.64 3.50
N GLY A 4 3.18 -18.05 2.35
CA GLY A 4 3.28 -16.61 2.20
C GLY A 4 1.95 -15.96 2.58
N VAL A 5 1.95 -15.19 3.67
CA VAL A 5 0.83 -14.37 4.09
C VAL A 5 0.48 -13.41 2.96
N ASP A 6 -0.67 -13.60 2.31
CA ASP A 6 -1.18 -12.70 1.28
C ASP A 6 -1.29 -11.29 1.90
N PRO A 7 -0.52 -10.30 1.40
CA PRO A 7 -0.53 -8.92 1.93
C PRO A 7 -1.92 -8.29 1.87
N THR A 8 -2.76 -8.73 0.94
CA THR A 8 -4.15 -8.30 0.83
C THR A 8 -4.99 -8.90 1.95
N ALA A 9 -4.70 -10.13 2.36
CA ALA A 9 -5.30 -10.74 3.56
C ALA A 9 -4.74 -10.11 4.84
N MET A 10 -3.49 -9.64 4.86
CA MET A 10 -2.93 -8.91 5.99
C MET A 10 -3.55 -7.51 6.14
N CYS A 11 -3.61 -6.72 5.07
CA CYS A 11 -4.25 -5.40 5.07
C CYS A 11 -5.76 -5.52 5.32
N ARG A 12 -6.45 -6.52 4.75
CA ARG A 12 -7.86 -6.78 5.09
C ARG A 12 -8.03 -7.26 6.52
N SER A 13 -7.17 -8.13 7.05
CA SER A 13 -7.23 -8.58 8.45
C SER A 13 -6.98 -7.43 9.42
N LEU A 14 -6.08 -6.49 9.08
CA LEU A 14 -5.91 -5.26 9.84
C LEU A 14 -7.18 -4.40 9.73
N VAL A 15 -7.64 -4.06 8.54
CA VAL A 15 -8.84 -3.22 8.32
C VAL A 15 -10.12 -3.82 8.91
N ASP A 16 -10.32 -5.14 8.84
CA ASP A 16 -11.45 -5.86 9.41
C ASP A 16 -11.35 -5.94 10.94
N LYS A 17 -10.13 -6.08 11.50
CA LYS A 17 -9.93 -5.92 12.95
C LYS A 17 -10.13 -4.48 13.41
N PHE A 18 -9.83 -3.49 12.56
CA PHE A 18 -10.13 -2.07 12.77
C PHE A 18 -11.63 -1.77 12.64
N SER A 19 -12.38 -2.48 11.78
CA SER A 19 -13.82 -2.27 11.57
C SER A 19 -14.70 -3.02 12.58
N GLN A 20 -14.27 -4.21 13.04
CA GLN A 20 -14.85 -4.88 14.22
C GLN A 20 -14.48 -4.18 15.55
N SER A 21 -13.59 -3.19 15.47
CA SER A 21 -13.07 -2.41 16.58
C SER A 21 -13.85 -1.10 16.78
N GLU A 22 -15.00 -1.21 17.46
CA GLU A 22 -15.29 -0.19 18.48
C GLU A 22 -14.40 -0.39 19.73
N GLN A 23 -13.62 -1.49 19.81
CA GLN A 23 -12.82 -1.89 20.97
C GLN A 23 -11.28 -1.70 20.85
N LEU A 24 -10.70 -1.41 19.68
CA LEU A 24 -9.27 -1.05 19.51
C LEU A 24 -9.04 0.45 19.23
N ARG A 25 -9.79 1.34 19.90
CA ARG A 25 -9.27 2.70 20.18
C ARG A 25 -8.04 2.67 21.11
N SER A 26 -7.63 1.49 21.59
CA SER A 26 -6.54 1.27 22.53
C SER A 26 -5.20 0.85 21.91
N VAL A 27 -5.08 0.58 20.59
CA VAL A 27 -3.85 -0.06 20.05
C VAL A 27 -3.15 0.71 18.92
N ALA A 28 -3.80 1.67 18.25
CA ALA A 28 -3.10 2.62 17.40
C ALA A 28 -3.14 3.99 18.07
N HIS A 29 -2.02 4.37 18.71
CA HIS A 29 -1.81 5.76 19.05
C HIS A 29 -2.01 6.60 17.78
N PRO A 30 -2.79 7.71 17.83
CA PRO A 30 -3.05 8.54 16.65
C PRO A 30 -1.79 8.91 15.86
N GLU A 31 -0.65 9.03 16.55
CA GLU A 31 0.68 9.29 15.96
C GLU A 31 1.14 8.19 14.99
N ILE A 32 0.82 6.92 15.25
CA ILE A 32 1.20 5.80 14.37
C ILE A 32 0.40 5.84 13.07
N LEU A 33 -0.87 6.26 13.14
CA LEU A 33 -1.70 6.42 11.94
C LEU A 33 -1.14 7.51 11.04
N VAL A 34 -0.72 8.65 11.61
CA VAL A 34 -0.06 9.72 10.86
C VAL A 34 1.21 9.23 10.17
N LEU A 35 2.08 8.49 10.89
CA LEU A 35 3.29 7.94 10.30
C LEU A 35 3.02 6.96 9.15
N PHE A 36 1.94 6.17 9.25
CA PHE A 36 1.53 5.27 8.17
C PHE A 36 0.99 6.04 6.96
N GLU A 37 0.20 7.09 7.19
CA GLU A 37 -0.32 7.97 6.13
C GLU A 37 0.83 8.69 5.41
N ASP A 38 1.77 9.28 6.15
CA ASP A 38 2.95 9.95 5.62
C ASP A 38 3.80 8.98 4.76
N TRP A 39 4.09 7.79 5.29
CA TRP A 39 4.84 6.76 4.56
C TRP A 39 4.11 6.30 3.28
N LEU A 40 2.79 6.12 3.33
CA LEU A 40 2.01 5.73 2.16
C LEU A 40 2.01 6.84 1.09
N GLU A 41 1.95 8.11 1.50
CA GLU A 41 2.05 9.25 0.58
C GLU A 41 3.44 9.30 -0.09
N GLU A 42 4.52 9.10 0.66
CA GLU A 42 5.87 9.03 0.10
C GLU A 42 6.00 7.89 -0.93
N LEU A 43 5.48 6.70 -0.61
CA LEU A 43 5.48 5.54 -1.51
C LEU A 43 4.71 5.82 -2.82
N GLU A 44 3.57 6.51 -2.74
CA GLU A 44 2.83 6.94 -3.93
C GLU A 44 3.61 7.93 -4.78
N ASN A 45 4.25 8.91 -4.15
CA ASN A 45 5.05 9.92 -4.84
C ASN A 45 6.24 9.29 -5.56
N GLU A 46 6.88 8.30 -4.94
CA GLU A 46 7.94 7.53 -5.56
C GLU A 46 7.43 6.73 -6.76
N ALA A 47 6.31 6.00 -6.61
CA ALA A 47 5.68 5.26 -7.68
C ALA A 47 5.33 6.15 -8.90
N VAL A 48 4.74 7.33 -8.67
CA VAL A 48 4.43 8.31 -9.72
C VAL A 48 5.72 8.79 -10.40
N THR A 49 6.77 9.07 -9.63
CA THR A 49 8.07 9.50 -10.15
C THR A 49 8.70 8.44 -11.04
N MET A 50 8.65 7.18 -10.62
CA MET A 50 9.14 6.05 -11.40
C MET A 50 8.40 5.89 -12.73
N ILE A 51 7.06 5.91 -12.69
CA ILE A 51 6.20 5.80 -13.87
C ILE A 51 6.49 6.93 -14.85
N LYS A 52 6.60 8.17 -14.36
CA LYS A 52 6.92 9.33 -15.22
C LYS A 52 8.32 9.25 -15.85
N ARG A 53 9.32 8.68 -15.15
CA ARG A 53 10.69 8.57 -15.64
C ARG A 53 10.88 7.47 -16.68
N GLN A 54 10.27 6.31 -16.48
CA GLN A 54 10.48 5.12 -17.33
C GLN A 54 9.35 4.89 -18.34
N GLY A 55 8.24 5.62 -18.24
CA GLY A 55 7.07 5.48 -19.10
C GLY A 55 6.14 4.36 -18.60
N ALA A 56 5.90 3.36 -19.43
CA ALA A 56 5.02 2.25 -19.05
C ALA A 56 5.72 1.29 -18.08
N ILE A 57 5.56 1.52 -16.77
CA ILE A 57 5.94 0.55 -15.74
C ILE A 57 4.82 -0.46 -15.54
N THR A 58 5.18 -1.74 -15.51
CA THR A 58 4.27 -2.83 -15.15
C THR A 58 4.27 -3.04 -13.62
N PRO A 59 3.20 -3.60 -13.03
CA PRO A 59 3.14 -3.90 -11.61
C PRO A 59 4.33 -4.73 -11.09
N GLU A 60 4.91 -5.60 -11.92
CA GLU A 60 6.06 -6.45 -11.56
C GLU A 60 7.35 -5.63 -11.39
N ASN A 61 7.56 -4.63 -12.26
CA ASN A 61 8.70 -3.73 -12.11
C ASN A 61 8.52 -2.84 -10.88
N LEU A 62 7.30 -2.35 -10.64
CA LEU A 62 6.99 -1.53 -9.47
C LEU A 62 7.15 -2.32 -8.16
N SER A 63 6.79 -3.61 -8.15
CA SER A 63 6.93 -4.47 -6.96
C SER A 63 8.40 -4.64 -6.58
N ARG A 64 9.25 -4.99 -7.56
CA ARG A 64 10.68 -5.17 -7.36
C ARG A 64 11.36 -3.89 -6.90
N ASP A 65 11.07 -2.77 -7.56
CA ASP A 65 11.81 -1.55 -7.37
C ASP A 65 11.36 -0.78 -6.11
N LEU A 66 10.09 -0.88 -5.72
CA LEU A 66 9.57 -0.31 -4.46
C LEU A 66 9.64 -1.29 -3.26
N GLY A 67 10.06 -2.53 -3.49
CA GLY A 67 10.12 -3.56 -2.44
C GLY A 67 8.75 -3.95 -1.88
N VAL A 68 7.69 -3.82 -2.67
CA VAL A 68 6.32 -4.21 -2.30
C VAL A 68 5.94 -5.52 -2.97
N SER A 69 4.88 -6.18 -2.51
CA SER A 69 4.34 -7.35 -3.22
C SER A 69 3.76 -6.94 -4.58
N GLU A 70 3.63 -7.90 -5.50
CA GLU A 70 2.93 -7.67 -6.77
C GLU A 70 1.49 -7.21 -6.57
N SER A 71 0.80 -7.76 -5.56
CA SER A 71 -0.53 -7.31 -5.18
C SER A 71 -0.55 -5.85 -4.68
N GLY A 72 0.46 -5.45 -3.90
CA GLY A 72 0.64 -4.07 -3.45
C GLY A 72 0.94 -3.11 -4.60
N ALA A 73 1.79 -3.53 -5.53
CA ALA A 73 2.08 -2.77 -6.75
C ALA A 73 0.84 -2.59 -7.63
N MET A 74 0.06 -3.66 -7.85
CA MET A 74 -1.20 -3.60 -8.59
C MET A 74 -2.21 -2.66 -7.91
N PHE A 75 -2.30 -2.72 -6.58
CA PHE A 75 -3.13 -1.82 -5.80
C PHE A 75 -2.70 -0.35 -5.99
N LEU A 76 -1.40 -0.06 -5.87
CA LEU A 76 -0.85 1.30 -6.07
C LEU A 76 -1.18 1.82 -7.48
N VAL A 77 -0.93 1.03 -8.53
CA VAL A 77 -1.26 1.44 -9.91
C VAL A 77 -2.75 1.73 -10.08
N THR A 78 -3.61 0.88 -9.52
CA THR A 78 -5.08 1.07 -9.60
C THR A 78 -5.50 2.33 -8.85
N LYS A 79 -4.95 2.57 -7.67
CA LYS A 79 -5.21 3.77 -6.86
C LYS A 79 -4.77 5.04 -7.60
N LEU A 80 -3.53 5.07 -8.11
CA LEU A 80 -2.98 6.24 -8.79
C LEU A 80 -3.75 6.60 -10.07
N LYS A 81 -4.23 5.61 -10.83
CA LYS A 81 -5.11 5.83 -12.00
C LYS A 81 -6.45 6.43 -11.58
N ARG A 82 -7.09 5.87 -10.55
CA ARG A 82 -8.37 6.36 -10.02
C ARG A 82 -8.25 7.81 -9.53
N ASP A 83 -7.12 8.13 -8.92
CA ASP A 83 -6.84 9.46 -8.36
C ASP A 83 -6.29 10.44 -9.42
N GLY A 84 -6.15 10.02 -10.68
CA GLY A 84 -5.70 10.86 -11.81
C GLY A 84 -4.23 11.29 -11.74
N LYS A 85 -3.41 10.62 -10.93
CA LYS A 85 -1.98 10.92 -10.74
C LYS A 85 -1.11 10.35 -11.86
N ILE A 86 -1.62 9.32 -12.56
CA ILE A 86 -1.04 8.66 -13.75
C ILE A 86 -2.12 8.31 -14.76
#